data_AF-A0A2M8P868-F1
#
_entry.id   AF-A0A2M8P868-F1
#
_cell.length_a   1.000
_cell.length_b   1.000
_cell.length_c   1.000
_cell.angle_alpha   90.00
_cell.angle_beta   90.00
_cell.angle_gamma   90.00
#
_symmetry.space_group_name_H-M   'P 1'
#
loop_
_entity.id
_entity.type
_entity.pdbx_description
1 polymer ?
#
loop_
_entity_poly.entity_id
_entity_poly.type
_entity_poly.pdbx_seq_one_letter_code
_entity_poly.pdbx_strand_id
1 'polypeptide(L)' 'AERTYPYEWIVAAIRAAVENNRRSWRYIEAILRRWAVDGVPKPRSSSPTAPEIDPYLRGSYFEQNDSH' A
#
# COMPACT_ATOMS: atom_id res chain seq x y z
N ALA A 1 -15.24 -20.01 -19.29
CA ALA A 1 -14.79 -18.60 -19.28
C ALA A 1 -14.38 -18.27 -17.86
N GLU A 2 -13.15 -18.58 -17.48
CA GLU A 2 -12.67 -18.41 -16.10
C GLU A 2 -11.47 -17.47 -16.16
N ARG A 3 -11.78 -16.18 -16.29
CA ARG A 3 -10.77 -15.13 -16.11
C ARG A 3 -10.60 -14.96 -14.60
N THR A 4 -9.77 -15.83 -14.04
CA THR A 4 -9.42 -15.95 -12.63
C THR A 4 -8.57 -14.75 -12.23
N TYR A 5 -9.23 -13.62 -11.96
CA TYR A 5 -8.55 -12.52 -11.30
C TYR A 5 -8.03 -13.02 -9.94
N PRO A 6 -6.76 -12.78 -9.61
CA PRO A 6 -6.24 -13.13 -8.29
C PRO A 6 -7.07 -12.46 -7.21
N TYR A 7 -7.27 -13.13 -6.07
CA TYR A 7 -8.00 -12.56 -4.94
C TYR A 7 -7.46 -11.17 -4.53
N GLU A 8 -6.13 -11.02 -4.55
CA GLU A 8 -5.43 -9.75 -4.28
C GLU A 8 -5.90 -8.61 -5.18
N TRP A 9 -6.17 -8.91 -6.46
CA TRP A 9 -6.65 -7.91 -7.43
C TRP A 9 -8.10 -7.52 -7.11
N ILE A 10 -8.92 -8.48 -6.72
CA ILE A 10 -10.32 -8.21 -6.35
C ILE A 10 -10.38 -7.32 -5.11
N VAL A 11 -9.61 -7.66 -4.07
CA VAL A 11 -9.56 -6.85 -2.83
C VAL A 11 -9.05 -5.44 -3.10
N ALA A 12 -7.98 -5.30 -3.89
CA ALA A 12 -7.44 -3.98 -4.24
C ALA A 12 -8.44 -3.16 -5.08
N ALA A 13 -9.17 -3.79 -6.02
CA ALA A 13 -10.19 -3.11 -6.82
C ALA A 13 -11.39 -2.66 -5.97
N ILE A 14 -11.81 -3.47 -4.99
CA ILE A 14 -12.85 -3.11 -4.03
C ILE A 14 -12.42 -1.90 -3.19
N ARG A 15 -11.19 -1.90 -2.66
CA ARG A 15 -10.67 -0.75 -1.88
C ARG A 15 -10.68 0.54 -2.71
N ALA A 16 -10.15 0.49 -3.93
CA ALA A 16 -10.16 1.63 -4.83
C ALA A 16 -11.60 2.12 -5.14
N ALA A 17 -12.55 1.20 -5.30
CA ALA A 17 -13.95 1.54 -5.50
C ALA A 17 -14.60 2.19 -4.27
N VAL A 18 -14.24 1.76 -3.06
CA VAL A 18 -14.71 2.36 -1.79
C VAL A 18 -14.13 3.76 -1.60
N GLU A 19 -12.83 3.95 -1.83
CA GLU A 19 -12.15 5.25 -1.74
C GLU A 19 -12.75 6.28 -2.71
N ASN A 20 -13.12 5.85 -3.91
CA ASN A 20 -13.80 6.70 -4.89
C ASN A 20 -15.31 6.86 -4.63
N ASN A 21 -15.85 6.25 -3.57
CA ASN A 21 -17.28 6.19 -3.25
C ASN A 21 -18.15 5.64 -4.40
N ARG A 22 -17.59 4.76 -5.24
CA ARG A 22 -18.24 4.14 -6.41
C ARG A 22 -18.23 2.63 -6.28
N ARG A 23 -18.98 2.12 -5.28
CA ARG A 23 -19.04 0.70 -4.89
C ARG A 23 -19.91 -0.17 -5.82
N SER A 24 -19.99 0.18 -7.11
CA SER A 24 -20.74 -0.61 -8.07
C SER A 24 -19.86 -1.72 -8.64
N TRP A 25 -20.44 -2.91 -8.82
CA TRP A 25 -19.71 -4.04 -9.42
C TRP A 25 -19.18 -3.70 -10.82
N ARG A 26 -19.92 -2.89 -11.59
CA ARG A 26 -19.46 -2.37 -12.90
C ARG A 26 -18.19 -1.52 -12.81
N TYR A 27 -18.03 -0.75 -11.73
CA TYR A 27 -16.84 0.07 -11.51
C TYR A 27 -15.64 -0.79 -11.09
N ILE A 28 -15.88 -1.76 -10.20
CA ILE A 28 -14.87 -2.76 -9.80
C ILE A 28 -14.39 -3.55 -11.03
N GLU A 29 -15.30 -3.97 -11.90
CA GLU A 29 -14.97 -4.66 -13.15
C GLU A 29 -14.15 -3.78 -14.10
N ALA A 30 -14.46 -2.48 -14.20
CA ALA A 30 -13.66 -1.55 -14.99
C ALA A 30 -12.22 -1.42 -14.47
N ILE A 31 -12.03 -1.38 -13.14
CA ILE A 31 -10.70 -1.38 -12.52
C ILE A 31 -9.95 -2.68 -12.84
N LEU A 32 -10.60 -3.84 -12.67
CA LEU A 32 -10.00 -5.14 -12.97
C LEU A 32 -9.65 -5.31 -14.45
N ARG A 33 -10.50 -4.82 -15.36
CA ARG A 33 -10.23 -4.81 -16.81
C ARG A 33 -9.04 -3.93 -17.15
N ARG A 34 -8.92 -2.75 -16.52
CA ARG A 34 -7.77 -1.87 -16.68
C ARG A 34 -6.47 -2.53 -16.21
N TRP A 35 -6.49 -3.15 -15.03
CA TRP A 35 -5.33 -3.86 -14.50
C TRP A 35 -4.96 -5.13 -15.28
N ALA A 36 -5.91 -5.74 -15.99
CA ALA A 36 -5.61 -6.84 -16.91
C ALA A 36 -4.77 -6.41 -18.12
N VAL A 37 -4.83 -5.12 -18.49
CA VAL A 37 -4.10 -4.55 -19.65
C VAL A 37 -2.79 -3.90 -19.20
N ASP A 38 -2.86 -3.05 -18.17
CA ASP A 38 -1.73 -2.24 -17.70
C ASP A 38 -0.87 -2.97 -16.65
N GLY A 39 -1.36 -4.08 -16.10
CA GLY A 39 -0.84 -4.71 -14.89
C GLY A 39 -1.43 -4.08 -13.62
N VAL A 40 -1.51 -4.85 -12.53
CA VAL A 40 -1.89 -4.28 -11.22
C VAL A 40 -0.81 -3.33 -10.76
N PRO A 41 -1.15 -2.07 -10.42
CA PRO A 41 -0.20 -1.17 -9.82
C PRO A 41 0.33 -1.85 -8.56
N LYS A 42 1.62 -2.17 -8.56
CA LYS A 42 2.29 -2.65 -7.35
C LYS A 42 1.96 -1.60 -6.28
N PRO A 43 1.47 -1.99 -5.09
CA PRO A 43 1.34 -1.02 -4.01
C PRO A 43 2.67 -0.30 -3.98
N ARG A 44 2.64 1.05 -4.08
CA ARG A 44 3.85 1.85 -3.93
C ARG A 44 4.48 1.24 -2.70
N SER A 45 5.63 0.59 -2.88
CA SER A 45 6.41 0.21 -1.73
C SER A 45 6.58 1.52 -1.02
N SER A 46 5.85 1.71 0.08
CA SER A 46 6.46 2.22 1.27
C SER A 46 7.62 1.26 1.47
N SER A 47 8.70 1.48 0.71
CA SER A 47 10.00 1.32 1.28
C SER A 47 9.81 2.07 2.59
N PRO A 48 9.95 1.42 3.74
CA PRO A 48 10.58 2.18 4.78
C PRO A 48 11.90 2.56 4.10
N THR A 49 11.97 3.73 3.45
CA THR A 49 13.09 4.59 3.72
C THR A 49 13.07 4.58 5.23
N ALA A 50 13.89 3.68 5.79
CA ALA A 50 14.18 3.61 7.20
C ALA A 50 14.24 5.07 7.65
N PRO A 51 13.62 5.42 8.80
CA PRO A 51 13.66 6.79 9.26
C PRO A 51 15.09 7.25 9.03
N GLU A 52 15.22 8.25 8.17
CA GLU A 52 16.47 8.88 7.85
C GLU A 52 17.07 9.15 9.22
N ILE A 53 17.98 8.29 9.66
CA ILE A 53 18.58 8.45 10.96
C ILE A 53 19.34 9.73 10.75
N ASP A 54 18.76 10.81 11.28
CA ASP A 54 19.37 12.11 11.23
C ASP A 54 20.78 11.90 11.78
N PRO A 55 21.83 12.13 10.98
CA PRO A 55 23.19 11.83 11.39
C PRO A 55 23.61 12.60 12.65
N TYR A 56 22.83 13.62 13.08
CA TYR A 56 23.00 14.32 14.34
C TYR A 56 22.40 13.60 15.57
N LEU A 57 21.60 12.55 15.40
CA LEU A 57 21.09 11.71 16.51
C LEU A 57 22.12 10.68 17.04
N ARG A 58 23.38 10.75 16.58
CA ARG A 58 24.50 9.94 17.11
C ARG A 58 25.16 10.52 18.36
N GLY A 59 24.58 11.53 19.01
CA GLY A 59 25.24 12.24 20.11
C GLY A 59 24.47 12.34 21.43
N SER A 60 23.18 12.04 21.45
CA SER A 60 22.35 12.36 22.62
C SER A 60 21.09 11.52 22.57
N TYR A 61 20.97 10.55 23.48
CA TYR A 61 19.72 9.99 24.05
C TYR A 61 19.94 8.57 24.63
N PHE A 62 21.01 8.40 25.40
CA PHE A 62 21.06 7.43 26.52
C PHE A 62 21.75 8.08 27.72
N GLU A 63 21.34 9.30 28.08
CA GLU A 63 21.77 9.95 29.33
C GLU A 63 20.57 10.08 30.27
N GLN A 64 19.66 9.10 30.30
CA GLN A 64 18.69 8.96 31.38
C GLN A 64 18.38 7.46 31.55
N ASN A 65 18.70 6.97 32.75
CA ASN A 65 18.46 5.64 33.32
C ASN A 65 19.69 4.72 33.40
N ASP A 66 20.63 5.05 34.29
CA ASP A 66 20.87 4.18 35.45
C ASP A 66 21.49 4.96 36.61
N SER A 67 20.99 4.69 37.81
CA SER A 67 21.31 5.38 39.07
C SER A 67 22.68 4.99 39.61
N HIS A 68 23.38 5.94 40.23
CA HIS A 68 23.99 5.81 41.57
C HIS A 68 24.21 7.19 42.19
#